data_AF-A0A3C1F6N1-F1
#
_entry.id   AF-A0A3C1F6N1-F1
#
_cell.length_a   1.000
_cell.length_b   1.000
_cell.length_c   1.000
_cell.angle_alpha   90.00
_cell.angle_beta   90.00
_cell.angle_gamma   90.00
#
_symmetry.space_group_name_H-M   'P 1'
#
loop_
_entity.id
_entity.type
_entity.pdbx_description
1 polymer ?
#
loop_
_entity_poly.entity_id
_entity_poly.type
_entity_poly.pdbx_seq_one_letter_code
_entity_poly.pdbx_strand_id
1 'polypeptide(L)'
;MRRKLLSSVKTVQWIPPSGESRMTGMLEARPDWCLSRQRYWGTPIPVLHCEPCQQPILEVSVIEQIERTLARRGVEAWFTDAPNDLAPQARCPRCRGTQLRKDTDILDVWFDSGVSHEAVLKPREDLRWPASLYLEGSDQHRGWFQVSLIPAVALHGKPPYERVLTHGFVMDGEGRKMSKSLGNVIAPQEVIERYGADILRLWVASCDYREDVRISQVILEQTAETYRKIRNTFRYLLANLYDFDPARHSRPPAQWPEMDRWAIQRAQQLLDEIHQAYEAYQFHQVVRAVYQFCVVDLSAFYLDALKDRLYT
;
A
#
# COMPACT_ATOMS: atom_id res chain seq x y z
N MET A 1 -22.18 16.87 2.03
CA MET A 1 -21.13 15.85 1.87
C MET A 1 -20.36 15.57 3.17
N ARG A 2 -19.74 16.58 3.82
CA ARG A 2 -18.89 16.42 5.03
C ARG A 2 -19.42 15.44 6.09
N ARG A 3 -20.68 15.59 6.53
CA ARG A 3 -21.32 14.69 7.51
C ARG A 3 -21.28 13.20 7.09
N LYS A 4 -21.50 12.89 5.80
CA LYS A 4 -21.42 11.52 5.27
C LYS A 4 -19.99 10.98 5.29
N LEU A 5 -19.00 11.83 5.02
CA LEU A 5 -17.59 11.44 5.08
C LEU A 5 -17.19 11.12 6.51
N LEU A 6 -17.53 11.98 7.47
CA LEU A 6 -17.23 11.77 8.89
C LEU A 6 -17.90 10.51 9.46
N SER A 7 -19.13 10.19 9.03
CA SER A 7 -19.76 8.91 9.42
C SER A 7 -19.06 7.71 8.78
N SER A 8 -18.58 7.84 7.53
CA SER A 8 -17.89 6.77 6.81
C SER A 8 -16.50 6.47 7.37
N VAL A 9 -15.80 7.48 7.90
CA VAL A 9 -14.49 7.29 8.55
C VAL A 9 -14.58 6.32 9.74
N LYS A 10 -15.68 6.36 10.50
CA LYS A 10 -15.92 5.49 11.66
C LYS A 10 -16.16 4.02 11.30
N THR A 11 -16.45 3.71 10.03
CA THR A 11 -16.67 2.34 9.58
C THR A 11 -15.39 1.68 9.05
N VAL A 12 -14.28 2.43 8.99
CA VAL A 12 -12.98 1.96 8.50
C VAL A 12 -12.12 1.56 9.69
N GLN A 13 -11.39 0.45 9.59
CA GLN A 13 -10.37 0.11 10.57
C GLN A 13 -9.08 0.87 10.28
N TRP A 14 -8.61 1.66 11.25
CA TRP A 14 -7.39 2.46 11.12
C TRP A 14 -6.22 1.82 11.87
N ILE A 15 -5.09 1.67 11.18
CA ILE A 15 -3.86 1.05 11.70
C ILE A 15 -2.71 2.05 11.48
N PRO A 16 -2.24 2.77 12.50
CA PRO A 16 -2.69 2.76 13.89
C PRO A 16 -4.04 3.47 14.11
N PRO A 17 -4.71 3.27 15.26
CA PRO A 17 -6.00 3.91 15.58
C PRO A 17 -5.99 5.44 15.53
N SER A 18 -4.83 6.08 15.76
CA SER A 18 -4.67 7.54 15.64
C SER A 18 -4.95 8.08 14.23
N GLY A 19 -4.88 7.23 13.19
CA GLY A 19 -5.23 7.57 11.83
C GLY A 19 -6.69 8.05 11.68
N GLU A 20 -7.62 7.51 12.47
CA GLU A 20 -9.02 7.93 12.47
C GLU A 20 -9.16 9.39 12.90
N SER A 21 -8.51 9.75 14.01
CA SER A 21 -8.53 11.12 14.55
C SER A 21 -7.91 12.10 13.57
N ARG A 22 -6.80 11.69 12.92
CA ARG A 22 -6.13 12.49 11.89
C ARG A 22 -7.03 12.72 10.68
N MET A 23 -7.65 11.67 10.14
CA MET A 23 -8.58 11.79 9.01
C MET A 23 -9.80 12.65 9.36
N THR A 24 -10.37 12.45 10.54
CA THR A 24 -11.52 13.21 11.06
C THR A 24 -11.20 14.70 11.12
N GLY A 25 -10.11 15.09 11.80
CA GLY A 25 -9.72 16.49 11.91
C GLY A 25 -9.43 17.15 10.55
N MET A 26 -8.82 16.40 9.61
CA MET A 26 -8.60 16.92 8.26
C MET A 26 -9.91 17.13 7.48
N LEU A 27 -10.90 16.25 7.62
CA LEU A 27 -12.20 16.38 6.95
C LEU A 27 -13.07 17.49 7.55
N GLU A 28 -12.98 17.70 8.86
CA GLU A 28 -13.69 18.79 9.56
C GLU A 28 -13.23 20.16 9.05
N ALA A 29 -11.92 20.36 8.93
CA ALA A 29 -11.32 21.60 8.46
C ALA A 29 -11.26 21.73 6.93
N ARG A 30 -11.67 20.70 6.16
CA ARG A 30 -11.51 20.71 4.69
C ARG A 30 -12.43 21.77 4.05
N PRO A 31 -11.88 22.71 3.26
CA PRO A 31 -12.67 23.61 2.41
C PRO A 31 -13.20 22.86 1.18
N ASP A 32 -13.92 23.58 0.32
CA ASP A 32 -14.33 23.05 -0.97
C ASP A 32 -13.11 22.67 -1.83
N TRP A 33 -13.24 21.59 -2.57
CA TRP A 33 -12.16 21.08 -3.41
C TRP A 33 -12.23 21.72 -4.80
N CYS A 34 -11.29 22.61 -5.08
CA CYS A 34 -11.07 23.11 -6.44
C CYS A 34 -10.49 21.98 -7.31
N LEU A 35 -11.33 21.40 -8.17
CA LEU A 35 -10.97 20.31 -9.06
C LEU A 35 -10.28 20.76 -10.35
N SER A 36 -10.50 22.00 -10.78
CA SER A 36 -9.99 22.45 -12.08
C SER A 36 -8.58 23.01 -11.99
N ARG A 37 -7.80 22.82 -13.07
CA ARG A 37 -6.44 23.34 -13.22
C ARG A 37 -6.24 23.87 -14.64
N GLN A 38 -5.65 25.06 -14.76
CA GLN A 38 -5.24 25.64 -16.04
C GLN A 38 -3.85 25.10 -16.43
N ARG A 39 -3.80 23.86 -16.91
CA ARG A 39 -2.58 23.15 -17.28
C ARG A 39 -2.80 22.37 -18.57
N TYR A 40 -1.70 22.06 -19.27
CA TYR A 40 -1.75 21.36 -20.55
C TYR A 40 -1.79 19.83 -20.45
N TRP A 41 -1.36 19.25 -19.32
CA TRP A 41 -1.24 17.80 -19.16
C TRP A 41 -2.10 17.27 -18.02
N GLY A 42 -3.11 16.49 -18.36
CA GLY A 42 -3.95 15.71 -17.46
C GLY A 42 -5.35 15.45 -18.03
N THR A 43 -6.22 14.84 -17.23
CA THR A 43 -7.56 14.45 -17.67
C THR A 43 -8.43 15.69 -17.92
N PRO A 44 -8.98 15.91 -19.12
CA PRO A 44 -9.82 17.07 -19.39
C PRO A 44 -11.14 17.00 -18.61
N ILE A 45 -11.67 18.17 -18.21
CA ILE A 45 -13.01 18.25 -17.64
C ILE A 45 -14.02 18.17 -18.80
N PRO A 46 -14.91 17.16 -18.87
CA PRO A 46 -15.75 16.89 -20.04
C PRO A 46 -16.96 17.84 -20.12
N VAL A 47 -16.71 19.14 -20.16
CA VAL A 47 -17.71 20.20 -20.24
C VAL A 47 -17.61 20.91 -21.59
N LEU A 48 -18.75 21.08 -22.24
CA LEU A 48 -18.88 21.93 -23.42
C LEU A 48 -19.57 23.23 -23.02
N HIS A 49 -19.21 24.33 -23.65
CA HIS A 49 -19.87 25.63 -23.48
C HIS A 49 -20.58 26.02 -24.77
N CYS A 50 -21.78 26.56 -24.67
CA CYS A 50 -22.48 27.15 -25.80
C CYS A 50 -21.91 28.53 -26.11
N GLU A 51 -21.41 28.76 -27.32
CA GLU A 51 -20.84 30.06 -27.68
C GLU A 51 -21.88 31.21 -27.72
N PRO A 52 -23.08 31.03 -28.29
CA PRO A 52 -24.09 32.10 -28.31
C PRO A 52 -24.53 32.63 -26.94
N CYS A 53 -24.62 31.77 -25.91
CA CYS A 53 -25.17 32.17 -24.61
C CYS A 53 -24.21 31.96 -23.43
N GLN A 54 -22.98 31.52 -23.71
CA GLN A 54 -21.89 31.29 -22.74
C GLN A 54 -22.25 30.37 -21.57
N GLN A 55 -23.26 29.51 -21.74
CA GLN A 55 -23.66 28.56 -20.71
C GLN A 55 -22.90 27.24 -20.83
N PRO A 56 -22.46 26.64 -19.71
CA PRO A 56 -21.94 25.29 -19.71
C PRO A 56 -23.08 24.29 -19.99
N ILE A 57 -22.74 23.22 -20.70
CA ILE A 57 -23.59 22.07 -21.00
C ILE A 57 -23.07 20.92 -20.14
N LEU A 58 -23.86 20.55 -19.12
CA LEU A 58 -23.50 19.60 -18.06
C LEU A 58 -24.38 18.33 -18.10
N GLU A 59 -25.15 18.18 -19.17
CA GLU A 59 -26.13 17.14 -19.37
C GLU A 59 -25.45 15.78 -19.46
N VAL A 60 -25.92 14.83 -18.67
CA VAL A 60 -25.36 13.47 -18.59
C VAL A 60 -25.24 12.83 -19.96
N SER A 61 -26.26 12.99 -20.82
CA SER A 61 -26.24 12.45 -22.18
C SER A 61 -25.15 13.03 -23.09
N VAL A 62 -24.66 14.25 -22.80
CA VAL A 62 -23.54 14.88 -23.52
C VAL A 62 -22.22 14.33 -22.96
N ILE A 63 -22.09 14.24 -21.63
CA ILE A 63 -20.92 13.66 -20.98
C ILE A 63 -20.72 12.19 -21.41
N GLU A 64 -21.78 11.39 -21.49
CA GLU A 64 -21.75 10.01 -21.98
C GLU A 64 -21.39 9.88 -23.47
N GLN A 65 -21.69 10.91 -24.29
CA GLN A 65 -21.22 10.93 -25.68
C GLN A 65 -19.71 11.19 -25.73
N ILE A 66 -19.24 12.18 -24.98
CA ILE A 66 -17.82 12.50 -24.86
C ILE A 66 -17.06 11.26 -24.36
N GLU A 67 -17.52 10.65 -23.27
CA GLU A 67 -16.94 9.43 -22.70
C GLU A 67 -16.82 8.32 -23.75
N ARG A 68 -17.90 8.00 -24.47
CA ARG A 68 -17.88 6.96 -25.52
C ARG A 68 -16.89 7.29 -26.64
N THR A 69 -16.78 8.55 -27.02
CA THR A 69 -15.82 9.00 -28.03
C THR A 69 -14.39 8.85 -27.52
N LEU A 70 -14.09 9.34 -26.32
CA LEU A 70 -12.76 9.24 -25.71
C LEU A 70 -12.35 7.80 -25.42
N ALA A 71 -13.28 6.93 -25.02
CA ALA A 71 -13.02 5.51 -24.80
C ALA A 71 -12.60 4.79 -26.10
N ARG A 72 -13.12 5.22 -27.25
CA ARG A 72 -12.80 4.64 -28.57
C ARG A 72 -11.54 5.23 -29.20
N ARG A 73 -11.34 6.55 -29.05
CA ARG A 73 -10.31 7.30 -29.78
C ARG A 73 -9.12 7.72 -28.91
N GLY A 74 -9.19 7.50 -27.60
CA GLY A 74 -8.23 7.98 -26.62
C GLY A 74 -8.53 9.41 -26.15
N VAL A 75 -7.92 9.78 -25.02
CA VAL A 75 -8.11 11.11 -24.41
C VAL A 75 -7.60 12.26 -25.31
N GLU A 76 -6.64 11.98 -26.19
CA GLU A 76 -6.09 12.92 -27.17
C GLU A 76 -7.16 13.53 -28.08
N ALA A 77 -8.23 12.78 -28.36
CA ALA A 77 -9.36 13.27 -29.14
C ALA A 77 -9.99 14.52 -28.50
N TRP A 78 -9.95 14.66 -27.17
CA TRP A 78 -10.40 15.90 -26.51
C TRP A 78 -9.63 17.12 -27.00
N PHE A 79 -8.34 16.99 -27.30
CA PHE A 79 -7.50 18.12 -27.70
C PHE A 79 -7.56 18.36 -29.20
N THR A 80 -7.58 17.29 -30.01
CA THR A 80 -7.52 17.38 -31.48
C THR A 80 -8.86 17.63 -32.16
N ASP A 81 -9.95 17.10 -31.62
CA ASP A 81 -11.23 17.05 -32.34
C ASP A 81 -12.10 18.27 -32.10
N ALA A 82 -13.06 18.52 -32.99
CA ALA A 82 -14.06 19.55 -32.77
C ALA A 82 -15.08 19.11 -31.68
N PRO A 83 -15.70 20.05 -30.95
CA PRO A 83 -16.74 19.75 -29.96
C PRO A 83 -17.87 18.84 -30.49
N ASN A 84 -18.28 19.05 -31.74
CA ASN A 84 -19.34 18.29 -32.38
C ASN A 84 -18.88 16.88 -32.81
N ASP A 85 -17.58 16.62 -32.93
CA ASP A 85 -17.07 15.26 -33.15
C ASP A 85 -17.08 14.46 -31.84
N LEU A 86 -16.85 15.14 -30.71
CA LEU A 86 -16.89 14.55 -29.37
C LEU A 86 -18.32 14.23 -28.93
N ALA A 87 -19.26 15.13 -29.20
CA ALA A 87 -20.68 14.97 -28.86
C ALA A 87 -21.60 15.45 -30.00
N PRO A 88 -21.81 14.61 -31.04
CA PRO A 88 -22.56 14.99 -32.25
C PRO A 88 -24.01 15.43 -32.01
N GLN A 89 -24.63 14.95 -30.93
CA GLN A 89 -26.01 15.28 -30.59
C GLN A 89 -26.12 16.40 -29.54
N ALA A 90 -25.00 16.95 -29.09
CA ALA A 90 -25.00 18.02 -28.10
C ALA A 90 -25.64 19.29 -28.67
N ARG A 91 -26.58 19.85 -27.90
CA ARG A 91 -27.21 21.14 -28.17
C ARG A 91 -27.30 21.90 -26.86
N CYS A 92 -27.18 23.21 -26.92
CA CYS A 92 -27.38 24.04 -25.75
C CYS A 92 -28.79 23.82 -25.16
N PRO A 93 -28.93 23.48 -23.86
CA PRO A 93 -30.24 23.27 -23.25
C PRO A 93 -31.08 24.56 -23.22
N ARG A 94 -30.41 25.72 -23.18
CA ARG A 94 -31.06 27.05 -23.06
C ARG A 94 -31.50 27.62 -24.40
N CYS A 95 -30.59 27.71 -25.38
CA CYS A 95 -30.88 28.39 -26.67
C CYS A 95 -30.92 27.45 -27.88
N ARG A 96 -30.73 26.13 -27.68
CA ARG A 96 -30.68 25.11 -28.73
C ARG A 96 -29.57 25.28 -29.78
N GLY A 97 -28.64 26.22 -29.56
CA GLY A 97 -27.48 26.46 -30.41
C GLY A 97 -26.54 25.25 -30.51
N THR A 98 -25.90 25.10 -31.66
CA THR A 98 -24.95 24.02 -32.02
C THR A 98 -23.51 24.51 -32.16
N GLN A 99 -23.26 25.80 -31.93
CA GLN A 99 -21.92 26.37 -31.81
C GLN A 99 -21.45 26.16 -30.39
N LEU A 100 -20.51 25.22 -30.23
CA LEU A 100 -20.00 24.76 -28.95
C LEU A 100 -18.49 25.01 -28.89
N ARG A 101 -17.96 25.18 -27.69
CA ARG A 101 -16.52 25.17 -27.40
C ARG A 101 -16.22 24.22 -26.25
N LYS A 102 -15.05 23.59 -26.26
CA LYS A 102 -14.59 22.73 -25.15
C LYS A 102 -14.17 23.59 -23.96
N ASP A 103 -14.33 23.07 -22.75
CA ASP A 103 -13.56 23.56 -21.61
C ASP A 103 -12.06 23.27 -21.82
N THR A 104 -11.22 24.14 -21.30
CA THR A 104 -9.75 24.05 -21.41
C THR A 104 -9.10 23.60 -20.12
N ASP A 105 -9.85 23.60 -19.01
CA ASP A 105 -9.34 23.13 -17.74
C ASP A 105 -9.25 21.59 -17.71
N ILE A 106 -8.26 21.11 -16.95
CA ILE A 106 -8.09 19.70 -16.62
C ILE A 106 -8.44 19.45 -15.15
N LEU A 107 -8.65 18.19 -14.81
CA LEU A 107 -8.84 17.72 -13.44
C LEU A 107 -7.52 17.76 -12.65
N ASP A 108 -7.67 18.00 -11.36
CA ASP A 108 -6.61 17.87 -10.36
C ASP A 108 -6.09 16.43 -10.32
N VAL A 109 -4.77 16.24 -10.26
CA VAL A 109 -4.14 14.91 -10.23
C VAL A 109 -4.55 14.07 -9.01
N TRP A 110 -4.99 14.73 -7.94
CA TRP A 110 -5.59 14.06 -6.79
C TRP A 110 -6.98 13.48 -7.08
N PHE A 111 -7.70 14.02 -8.05
CA PHE A 111 -8.94 13.43 -8.52
C PHE A 111 -8.66 12.16 -9.32
N ASP A 112 -7.70 12.20 -10.25
CA ASP A 112 -7.29 11.03 -11.04
C ASP A 112 -6.91 9.85 -10.13
N SER A 113 -6.03 10.09 -9.16
CA SER A 113 -5.66 9.06 -8.17
C SER A 113 -6.81 8.69 -7.23
N GLY A 114 -7.63 9.68 -6.82
CA GLY A 114 -8.79 9.47 -5.96
C GLY A 114 -9.86 8.56 -6.58
N VAL A 115 -10.03 8.56 -7.90
CA VAL A 115 -10.99 7.67 -8.58
C VAL A 115 -10.37 6.34 -9.01
N SER A 116 -9.14 6.02 -8.57
CA SER A 116 -8.50 4.72 -8.86
C SER A 116 -9.36 3.51 -8.44
N HIS A 117 -10.18 3.63 -7.39
CA HIS A 117 -11.10 2.58 -6.99
C HIS A 117 -12.21 2.32 -8.04
N GLU A 118 -12.66 3.36 -8.77
CA GLU A 118 -13.58 3.20 -9.89
C GLU A 118 -12.87 2.77 -11.17
N ALA A 119 -11.67 3.30 -11.43
CA ALA A 119 -10.96 3.05 -12.67
C ALA A 119 -10.25 1.68 -12.70
N VAL A 120 -9.89 1.14 -11.53
CA VAL A 120 -9.08 -0.09 -11.41
C VAL A 120 -9.82 -1.20 -10.68
N LEU A 121 -10.31 -0.96 -9.45
CA LEU A 121 -10.85 -2.05 -8.63
C LEU A 121 -12.16 -2.62 -9.15
N LYS A 122 -13.08 -1.75 -9.63
CA LYS A 122 -14.41 -2.18 -10.04
C LYS A 122 -14.50 -2.80 -11.44
N PRO A 123 -13.76 -2.33 -12.46
CA PRO A 123 -13.84 -2.92 -13.80
C PRO A 123 -13.13 -4.26 -13.90
N ARG A 124 -12.27 -4.59 -12.93
CA ARG A 124 -11.44 -5.80 -12.94
C ARG A 124 -12.05 -6.91 -12.10
N GLU A 125 -12.39 -8.03 -12.74
CA GLU A 125 -12.99 -9.20 -12.09
C GLU A 125 -12.05 -9.89 -11.08
N ASP A 126 -10.73 -9.73 -11.24
CA ASP A 126 -9.72 -10.27 -10.32
C ASP A 126 -9.53 -9.42 -9.05
N LEU A 127 -10.21 -8.28 -8.96
CA LEU A 127 -10.13 -7.35 -7.84
C LEU A 127 -11.47 -7.20 -7.13
N ARG A 128 -11.42 -6.67 -5.90
CA ARG A 128 -12.58 -6.46 -5.05
C ARG A 128 -12.73 -4.99 -4.71
N TRP A 129 -13.99 -4.52 -4.73
CA TRP A 129 -14.38 -3.25 -4.16
C TRP A 129 -15.49 -3.44 -3.11
N PRO A 130 -15.34 -2.88 -1.89
CA PRO A 130 -14.20 -2.11 -1.38
C PRO A 130 -12.92 -2.96 -1.24
N ALA A 131 -11.76 -2.31 -1.33
CA ALA A 131 -10.47 -2.95 -1.09
C ALA A 131 -10.33 -3.36 0.39
N SER A 132 -9.75 -4.52 0.66
CA SER A 132 -9.56 -4.97 2.03
C SER A 132 -8.51 -4.16 2.81
N LEU A 133 -7.58 -3.49 2.11
CA LEU A 133 -6.56 -2.64 2.72
C LEU A 133 -6.08 -1.57 1.73
N TYR A 134 -6.00 -0.33 2.20
CA TYR A 134 -5.13 0.71 1.62
C TYR A 134 -3.91 0.88 2.53
N LEU A 135 -2.71 0.98 1.93
CA LEU A 135 -1.45 1.08 2.66
C LEU A 135 -0.57 2.16 2.02
N GLU A 136 -0.28 3.24 2.75
CA GLU A 136 0.59 4.32 2.27
C GLU A 136 1.20 5.12 3.44
N GLY A 137 2.07 6.07 3.09
CA GLY A 137 2.69 7.01 4.01
C GLY A 137 1.71 7.96 4.70
N SER A 138 2.15 8.53 5.83
CA SER A 138 1.32 9.36 6.69
C SER A 138 0.79 10.66 6.06
N ASP A 139 1.44 11.14 5.00
CA ASP A 139 1.00 12.26 4.16
C ASP A 139 -0.29 11.97 3.38
N GLN A 140 -0.60 10.70 3.11
CA GLN A 140 -1.77 10.31 2.33
C GLN A 140 -3.10 10.49 3.07
N HIS A 141 -3.08 10.78 4.37
CA HIS A 141 -4.27 11.25 5.09
C HIS A 141 -4.84 12.55 4.51
N ARG A 142 -3.96 13.42 3.98
CA ARG A 142 -4.37 14.64 3.26
C ARG A 142 -4.48 14.40 1.76
N GLY A 143 -3.66 13.48 1.25
CA GLY A 143 -3.66 13.03 -0.13
C GLY A 143 -4.63 11.87 -0.39
N TRP A 144 -4.08 10.78 -0.90
CA TRP A 144 -4.79 9.70 -1.59
C TRP A 144 -5.92 9.05 -0.77
N PHE A 145 -5.73 8.81 0.53
CA PHE A 145 -6.78 8.22 1.37
C PHE A 145 -8.04 9.07 1.40
N GLN A 146 -7.87 10.39 1.53
CA GLN A 146 -8.99 11.32 1.64
C GLN A 146 -9.64 11.58 0.28
N VAL A 147 -8.82 11.77 -0.76
CA VAL A 147 -9.34 12.03 -2.10
C VAL A 147 -9.90 10.79 -2.79
N SER A 148 -9.61 9.59 -2.27
CA SER A 148 -10.34 8.36 -2.63
C SER A 148 -11.65 8.21 -1.86
N LEU A 149 -11.68 8.60 -0.58
CA LEU A 149 -12.89 8.53 0.24
C LEU A 149 -14.02 9.40 -0.32
N ILE A 150 -13.69 10.62 -0.76
CA ILE A 150 -14.66 11.60 -1.25
C ILE A 150 -15.51 11.07 -2.43
N PRO A 151 -14.92 10.68 -3.58
CA PRO A 151 -15.67 10.16 -4.72
C PRO A 151 -16.38 8.84 -4.40
N ALA A 152 -15.75 7.93 -3.65
CA ALA A 152 -16.39 6.67 -3.26
C ALA A 152 -17.69 6.89 -2.47
N VAL A 153 -17.66 7.78 -1.47
CA VAL A 153 -18.85 8.11 -0.67
C VAL A 153 -19.85 8.93 -1.49
N ALA A 154 -19.38 9.77 -2.41
CA ALA A 154 -20.26 10.54 -3.30
C ALA A 154 -21.05 9.64 -4.26
N LEU A 155 -20.39 8.65 -4.85
CA LEU A 155 -20.97 7.75 -5.85
C LEU A 155 -21.73 6.58 -5.22
N HIS A 156 -21.17 5.98 -4.16
CA HIS A 156 -21.65 4.69 -3.63
C HIS A 156 -22.02 4.72 -2.14
N GLY A 157 -21.85 5.86 -1.47
CA GLY A 157 -22.23 6.02 -0.07
C GLY A 157 -21.36 5.27 0.95
N LYS A 158 -20.23 4.67 0.55
CA LYS A 158 -19.31 3.95 1.44
C LYS A 158 -17.83 4.16 1.05
N PRO A 159 -16.88 3.97 1.98
CA PRO A 159 -15.44 4.05 1.68
C PRO A 159 -14.99 3.05 0.60
N PRO A 160 -13.91 3.34 -0.13
CA PRO A 160 -13.34 2.42 -1.11
C PRO A 160 -12.42 1.37 -0.46
N TYR A 161 -12.23 1.44 0.86
CA TYR A 161 -11.36 0.55 1.64
C TYR A 161 -12.02 0.14 2.96
N GLU A 162 -11.77 -1.10 3.40
CA GLU A 162 -12.22 -1.62 4.69
C GLU A 162 -11.24 -1.24 5.82
N ARG A 163 -9.94 -1.21 5.48
CA ARG A 163 -8.85 -0.93 6.42
C ARG A 163 -7.85 0.06 5.80
N VAL A 164 -7.25 0.90 6.63
CA VAL A 164 -6.16 1.79 6.24
C VAL A 164 -4.97 1.54 7.15
N LEU A 165 -3.84 1.13 6.58
CA LEU A 165 -2.56 1.02 7.26
C LEU A 165 -1.67 2.19 6.85
N THR A 166 -1.19 2.91 7.85
CA THR A 166 -0.31 4.06 7.64
C THR A 166 1.08 3.75 8.18
N HIS A 167 2.09 4.08 7.39
CA HIS A 167 3.48 4.06 7.84
C HIS A 167 4.11 5.47 7.90
N GLY A 168 5.16 5.60 8.70
CA GLY A 168 6.02 6.77 8.75
C GLY A 168 6.93 6.90 7.52
N PHE A 169 7.74 7.95 7.53
CA PHE A 169 8.74 8.20 6.50
C PHE A 169 10.04 7.47 6.79
N VAL A 170 10.79 7.19 5.73
CA VAL A 170 12.18 6.73 5.86
C VAL A 170 13.08 7.95 6.06
N MET A 171 13.88 7.92 7.11
CA MET A 171 14.80 8.96 7.54
C MET A 171 16.24 8.41 7.53
N ASP A 172 17.23 9.31 7.52
CA ASP A 172 18.63 8.90 7.65
C ASP A 172 18.93 8.28 9.04
N GLY A 173 20.16 7.81 9.25
CA GLY A 173 20.58 7.20 10.52
C GLY A 173 20.47 8.11 11.74
N GLU A 174 20.50 9.43 11.54
CA GLU A 174 20.35 10.44 12.59
C GLU A 174 18.87 10.85 12.78
N GLY A 175 17.95 10.34 11.96
CA GLY A 175 16.54 10.69 11.99
C GLY A 175 16.21 11.98 11.26
N ARG A 176 17.07 12.46 10.35
CA ARG A 176 16.79 13.62 9.50
C ARG A 176 16.14 13.20 8.19
N LYS A 177 15.34 14.11 7.63
CA LYS A 177 14.74 13.92 6.30
C LYS A 177 15.86 13.76 5.26
N MET A 178 15.74 12.73 4.44
CA MET A 178 16.69 12.49 3.36
C MET A 178 16.53 13.54 2.25
N SER A 179 17.63 14.10 1.76
CA SER A 179 17.65 14.96 0.59
C SER A 179 18.96 14.83 -0.19
N LYS A 180 18.86 14.97 -1.52
CA LYS A 180 20.06 14.90 -2.39
C LYS A 180 21.11 15.95 -2.02
N SER A 181 20.69 17.14 -1.59
CA SER A 181 21.60 18.22 -1.20
C SER A 181 22.37 17.94 0.10
N LEU A 182 21.80 17.15 1.00
CA LEU A 182 22.46 16.72 2.25
C LEU A 182 23.35 15.48 2.05
N GLY A 183 23.28 14.83 0.89
CA GLY A 183 24.05 13.61 0.60
C GLY A 183 23.70 12.42 1.48
N ASN A 184 22.59 12.47 2.23
CA ASN A 184 22.16 11.45 3.19
C ASN A 184 21.09 10.51 2.62
N VAL A 185 20.93 10.48 1.30
CA VAL A 185 19.99 9.57 0.61
C VAL A 185 20.64 8.21 0.47
N ILE A 186 19.91 7.16 0.85
CA ILE A 186 20.26 5.78 0.54
C ILE A 186 19.21 5.26 -0.44
N ALA A 187 19.62 4.98 -1.68
CA ALA A 187 18.69 4.49 -2.69
C ALA A 187 18.43 2.98 -2.50
N PRO A 188 17.19 2.49 -2.68
CA PRO A 188 16.89 1.05 -2.59
C PRO A 188 17.78 0.18 -3.49
N GLN A 189 18.06 0.66 -4.71
CA GLN A 189 18.89 -0.03 -5.69
C GLN A 189 20.33 -0.25 -5.17
N GLU A 190 20.93 0.75 -4.53
CA GLU A 190 22.28 0.65 -3.95
C GLU A 190 22.33 -0.41 -2.83
N VAL A 191 21.27 -0.50 -2.02
CA VAL A 191 21.17 -1.53 -0.97
C VAL A 191 21.03 -2.91 -1.59
N ILE A 192 20.20 -3.06 -2.62
CA ILE A 192 19.98 -4.34 -3.30
C ILE A 192 21.27 -4.83 -3.95
N GLU A 193 22.01 -3.97 -4.63
CA GLU A 193 23.27 -4.32 -5.27
C GLU A 193 24.34 -4.74 -4.26
N ARG A 194 24.39 -4.09 -3.10
CA ARG A 194 25.42 -4.36 -2.08
C ARG A 194 25.08 -5.53 -1.15
N TYR A 195 23.83 -5.65 -0.73
CA TYR A 195 23.41 -6.60 0.31
C TYR A 195 22.39 -7.65 -0.17
N GLY A 196 21.76 -7.43 -1.31
CA GLY A 196 20.64 -8.24 -1.80
C GLY A 196 19.28 -7.74 -1.31
N ALA A 197 18.24 -8.07 -2.07
CA ALA A 197 16.87 -7.62 -1.78
C ALA A 197 16.33 -8.12 -0.43
N ASP A 198 16.72 -9.33 0.00
CA ASP A 198 16.25 -9.90 1.26
C ASP A 198 16.74 -9.13 2.48
N ILE A 199 17.91 -8.49 2.41
CA ILE A 199 18.40 -7.65 3.52
C ILE A 199 17.55 -6.39 3.62
N LEU A 200 17.20 -5.77 2.49
CA LEU A 200 16.28 -4.63 2.49
C LEU A 200 14.90 -5.03 3.00
N ARG A 201 14.37 -6.19 2.57
CA ARG A 201 13.08 -6.71 3.05
C ARG A 201 13.10 -7.01 4.55
N LEU A 202 14.17 -7.61 5.06
CA LEU A 202 14.35 -7.88 6.48
C LEU A 202 14.45 -6.58 7.29
N TRP A 203 15.14 -5.56 6.76
CA TRP A 203 15.18 -4.24 7.37
C TRP A 203 13.77 -3.66 7.46
N VAL A 204 13.00 -3.65 6.37
CA VAL A 204 11.60 -3.16 6.37
C VAL A 204 10.77 -3.92 7.40
N ALA A 205 10.84 -5.26 7.41
CA ALA A 205 10.09 -6.09 8.34
C ALA A 205 10.52 -5.88 9.79
N SER A 206 11.79 -5.53 10.05
CA SER A 206 12.31 -5.28 11.40
C SER A 206 11.87 -3.93 11.98
N CYS A 207 11.38 -3.02 11.15
CA CYS A 207 11.05 -1.66 11.55
C CYS A 207 9.64 -1.58 12.16
N ASP A 208 9.49 -0.78 13.22
CA ASP A 208 8.18 -0.33 13.68
C ASP A 208 7.69 0.80 12.78
N TYR A 209 7.00 0.42 11.70
CA TYR A 209 6.58 1.35 10.65
C TYR A 209 5.60 2.43 11.11
N ARG A 210 5.00 2.31 12.31
CA ARG A 210 4.01 3.27 12.81
C ARG A 210 4.62 4.65 13.05
N GLU A 211 5.93 4.68 13.26
CA GLU A 211 6.76 5.87 13.38
C GLU A 211 7.66 6.05 12.16
N ASP A 212 8.35 7.18 12.08
CA ASP A 212 9.42 7.35 11.10
C ASP A 212 10.55 6.33 11.35
N VAL A 213 10.99 5.67 10.28
CA VAL A 213 11.97 4.57 10.34
C VAL A 213 13.33 5.05 9.84
N ARG A 214 14.41 4.52 10.42
CA ARG A 214 15.77 4.96 10.10
C ARG A 214 16.50 3.95 9.22
N ILE A 215 17.28 4.46 8.28
CA ILE A 215 18.19 3.67 7.47
C ILE A 215 19.60 4.27 7.47
N SER A 216 20.59 3.41 7.65
CA SER A 216 22.01 3.76 7.56
C SER A 216 22.82 2.52 7.17
N GLN A 217 24.06 2.70 6.73
CA GLN A 217 24.96 1.56 6.44
C GLN A 217 25.15 0.68 7.69
N VAL A 218 25.29 1.27 8.87
CA VAL A 218 25.42 0.54 10.14
C VAL A 218 24.18 -0.32 10.41
N ILE A 219 22.98 0.23 10.21
CA ILE A 219 21.71 -0.51 10.39
C ILE A 219 21.61 -1.66 9.38
N LEU A 220 22.01 -1.44 8.12
CA LEU A 220 21.99 -2.46 7.09
C LEU A 220 23.00 -3.58 7.36
N GLU A 221 24.19 -3.24 7.86
CA GLU A 221 25.21 -4.22 8.27
C GLU A 221 24.71 -5.08 9.44
N GLN A 222 24.05 -4.48 10.44
CA GLN A 222 23.41 -5.20 11.54
C GLN A 222 22.26 -6.10 11.04
N THR A 223 21.48 -5.62 10.07
CA THR A 223 20.41 -6.41 9.45
C THR A 223 20.99 -7.61 8.69
N ALA A 224 22.10 -7.41 7.97
CA ALA A 224 22.81 -8.49 7.28
C ALA A 224 23.35 -9.53 8.25
N GLU A 225 23.83 -9.12 9.43
CA GLU A 225 24.29 -10.05 10.45
C GLU A 225 23.14 -10.85 11.07
N THR A 226 22.01 -10.20 11.32
CA THR A 226 20.75 -10.85 11.75
C THR A 226 20.33 -11.92 10.74
N TYR A 227 20.32 -11.57 9.45
CA TYR A 227 20.05 -12.51 8.36
C TYR A 227 21.01 -13.70 8.35
N ARG A 228 22.33 -13.47 8.51
CA ARG A 228 23.33 -14.55 8.51
C ARG A 228 23.10 -15.53 9.65
N LYS A 229 22.74 -15.07 10.85
CA LYS A 229 22.44 -15.94 11.99
C LYS A 229 21.23 -16.83 11.73
N ILE A 230 20.16 -16.27 11.19
CA ILE A 230 18.96 -17.03 10.78
C ILE A 230 19.36 -18.06 9.71
N ARG A 231 20.00 -17.62 8.63
CA ARG A 231 20.44 -18.48 7.52
C ARG A 231 21.36 -19.62 7.98
N ASN A 232 22.31 -19.35 8.86
CA ASN A 232 23.25 -20.35 9.36
C ASN A 232 22.55 -21.41 10.21
N THR A 233 21.51 -21.03 10.96
CA THR A 233 20.68 -21.98 11.72
C THR A 233 19.97 -22.95 10.77
N PHE A 234 19.33 -22.43 9.72
CA PHE A 234 18.73 -23.28 8.67
C PHE A 234 19.76 -24.14 7.94
N ARG A 235 20.93 -23.59 7.61
CA ARG A 235 22.02 -24.35 6.97
C ARG A 235 22.46 -25.52 7.85
N TYR A 236 22.59 -25.32 9.16
CA TYR A 236 22.95 -26.38 10.09
C TYR A 236 21.87 -27.48 10.11
N LEU A 237 20.59 -27.10 10.23
CA LEU A 237 19.48 -28.06 10.19
C LEU A 237 19.49 -28.88 8.89
N LEU A 238 19.55 -28.23 7.74
CA LEU A 238 19.56 -28.89 6.43
C LEU A 238 20.77 -29.83 6.27
N ALA A 239 21.94 -29.40 6.74
CA ALA A 239 23.17 -30.20 6.64
C ALA A 239 23.13 -31.46 7.52
N ASN A 240 22.31 -31.51 8.57
CA ASN A 240 22.16 -32.69 9.43
C ASN A 240 20.94 -33.55 9.06
N LEU A 241 20.20 -33.19 8.01
CA LEU A 241 19.03 -33.93 7.52
C LEU A 241 19.29 -34.62 6.17
N TYR A 242 20.53 -34.65 5.68
CA TYR A 242 20.88 -35.10 4.34
C TYR A 242 20.55 -36.58 4.07
N ASP A 243 20.51 -37.41 5.11
CA ASP A 243 20.20 -38.85 5.07
C ASP A 243 18.87 -39.19 5.78
N PHE A 244 18.11 -38.18 6.20
CA PHE A 244 16.83 -38.37 6.88
C PHE A 244 15.67 -38.42 5.88
N ASP A 245 15.04 -39.59 5.74
CA ASP A 245 13.77 -39.78 5.02
C ASP A 245 12.59 -39.73 6.01
N PRO A 246 11.74 -38.68 5.98
CA PRO A 246 10.60 -38.58 6.89
C PRO A 246 9.62 -39.74 6.81
N ALA A 247 9.46 -40.41 5.66
CA ALA A 247 8.53 -41.53 5.52
C ALA A 247 9.04 -42.80 6.20
N ARG A 248 10.36 -42.94 6.35
CA ARG A 248 11.01 -44.14 6.90
C ARG A 248 11.51 -43.95 8.32
N HIS A 249 12.02 -42.76 8.64
CA HIS A 249 12.79 -42.51 9.85
C HIS A 249 12.01 -41.74 10.91
N SER A 250 10.86 -41.14 10.58
CA SER A 250 10.03 -40.43 11.56
C SER A 250 9.52 -41.39 12.63
N ARG A 251 9.61 -40.96 13.89
CA ARG A 251 9.08 -41.69 15.06
C ARG A 251 7.82 -41.00 15.58
N PRO A 252 6.87 -41.73 16.18
CA PRO A 252 5.70 -41.13 16.81
C PRO A 252 6.10 -40.27 18.02
N PRO A 253 5.31 -39.23 18.39
CA PRO A 253 5.63 -38.31 19.48
C PRO A 253 5.97 -38.97 20.82
N ALA A 254 5.34 -40.11 21.13
CA ALA A 254 5.59 -40.88 22.35
C ALA A 254 7.04 -41.40 22.45
N GLN A 255 7.72 -41.57 21.32
CA GLN A 255 9.10 -42.05 21.25
C GLN A 255 10.14 -40.92 21.15
N TRP A 256 9.69 -39.66 21.11
CA TRP A 256 10.61 -38.53 21.08
C TRP A 256 11.29 -38.36 22.44
N PRO A 257 12.62 -38.13 22.49
CA PRO A 257 13.27 -37.63 23.69
C PRO A 257 12.60 -36.36 24.21
N GLU A 258 12.67 -36.12 25.52
CA GLU A 258 12.03 -34.95 26.15
C GLU A 258 12.54 -33.63 25.56
N MET A 259 13.85 -33.54 25.28
CA MET A 259 14.46 -32.37 24.64
C MET A 259 13.91 -32.11 23.22
N ASP A 260 13.68 -33.17 22.44
CA ASP A 260 13.13 -33.06 21.08
C ASP A 260 11.65 -32.62 21.16
N ARG A 261 10.88 -33.12 22.13
CA ARG A 261 9.50 -32.64 22.40
C ARG A 261 9.49 -31.16 22.80
N TRP A 262 10.41 -30.74 23.66
CA TRP A 262 10.56 -29.35 24.06
C TRP A 262 10.84 -28.46 22.84
N ALA A 263 11.74 -28.86 21.94
CA ALA A 263 12.07 -28.07 20.75
C ALA A 263 10.87 -27.92 19.80
N ILE A 264 10.08 -28.99 19.62
CA ILE A 264 8.83 -28.94 18.86
C ILE A 264 7.79 -28.04 19.53
N GLN A 265 7.64 -28.11 20.86
CA GLN A 265 6.74 -27.22 21.59
C GLN A 265 7.16 -25.74 21.46
N ARG A 266 8.46 -25.44 21.54
CA ARG A 266 8.99 -24.07 21.31
C ARG A 266 8.72 -23.60 19.88
N ALA A 267 8.85 -24.47 18.88
CA ALA A 267 8.50 -24.14 17.50
C ALA A 267 7.01 -23.84 17.35
N GLN A 268 6.13 -24.61 18.00
CA GLN A 268 4.69 -24.33 17.98
C GLN A 268 4.35 -22.98 18.63
N GLN A 269 4.97 -22.66 19.78
CA GLN A 269 4.82 -21.35 20.42
C GLN A 269 5.28 -20.21 19.52
N LEU A 270 6.41 -20.38 18.83
CA LEU A 270 6.86 -19.42 17.83
C LEU A 270 5.83 -19.23 16.71
N LEU A 271 5.25 -20.32 16.17
CA LEU A 271 4.23 -20.24 15.13
C LEU A 271 3.00 -19.45 15.59
N ASP A 272 2.55 -19.68 16.82
CA ASP A 272 1.42 -18.95 17.40
C ASP A 272 1.74 -17.44 17.53
N GLU A 273 2.93 -17.09 18.01
CA GLU A 273 3.41 -15.70 18.08
C GLU A 273 3.50 -15.04 16.69
N ILE A 274 4.01 -15.76 15.69
CA ILE A 274 4.13 -15.28 14.31
C ILE A 274 2.76 -15.02 13.70
N HIS A 275 1.80 -15.94 13.86
CA HIS A 275 0.45 -15.76 13.34
C HIS A 275 -0.23 -14.54 13.94
N GLN A 276 -0.16 -14.37 15.27
CA GLN A 276 -0.73 -13.20 15.95
C GLN A 276 -0.08 -11.90 15.47
N ALA A 277 1.23 -11.87 15.31
CA ALA A 277 1.94 -10.70 14.82
C ALA A 277 1.57 -10.37 13.37
N TYR A 278 1.42 -11.35 12.47
CA TYR A 278 0.98 -11.08 11.09
C TYR A 278 -0.46 -10.56 11.02
N GLU A 279 -1.39 -11.13 11.79
CA GLU A 279 -2.78 -10.65 11.87
C GLU A 279 -2.85 -9.21 12.40
N ALA A 280 -1.96 -8.84 13.32
CA ALA A 280 -1.84 -7.48 13.85
C ALA A 280 -0.99 -6.53 13.01
N TYR A 281 -0.46 -6.98 11.86
CA TYR A 281 0.52 -6.25 11.03
C TYR A 281 1.80 -5.86 11.79
N GLN A 282 2.20 -6.60 12.83
CA GLN A 282 3.38 -6.33 13.66
C GLN A 282 4.62 -7.08 13.17
N PHE A 283 5.06 -6.80 11.94
CA PHE A 283 6.16 -7.52 11.28
C PHE A 283 7.49 -7.52 12.07
N HIS A 284 7.78 -6.44 12.81
CA HIS A 284 8.99 -6.34 13.62
C HIS A 284 9.02 -7.36 14.76
N GLN A 285 7.84 -7.76 15.26
CA GLN A 285 7.73 -8.81 16.27
C GLN A 285 8.02 -10.18 15.68
N VAL A 286 7.58 -10.46 14.44
CA VAL A 286 7.94 -11.68 13.70
C VAL A 286 9.46 -11.81 13.60
N VAL A 287 10.13 -10.75 13.14
CA VAL A 287 11.60 -10.76 12.99
C VAL A 287 12.29 -11.01 14.33
N ARG A 288 11.85 -10.33 15.40
CA ARG A 288 12.39 -10.51 16.75
C ARG A 288 12.19 -11.94 17.27
N ALA A 289 11.00 -12.50 17.15
CA ALA A 289 10.67 -13.83 17.63
C ALA A 289 11.47 -14.92 16.89
N VAL A 290 11.54 -14.83 15.55
CA VAL A 290 12.33 -15.76 14.72
C VAL A 290 13.81 -15.67 15.04
N TYR A 291 14.36 -14.46 15.20
CA TYR A 291 15.75 -14.28 15.57
C TYR A 291 16.06 -14.88 16.94
N GLN A 292 15.21 -14.61 17.94
CA GLN A 292 15.35 -15.15 19.29
C GLN A 292 15.31 -16.68 19.29
N PHE A 293 14.35 -17.28 18.57
CA PHE A 293 14.25 -18.74 18.44
C PHE A 293 15.50 -19.35 17.79
N CYS A 294 15.99 -18.76 16.69
CA CYS A 294 17.21 -19.24 16.03
C CYS A 294 18.44 -19.15 16.94
N VAL A 295 18.64 -18.02 17.62
CA VAL A 295 19.88 -17.76 18.37
C VAL A 295 19.87 -18.45 19.73
N VAL A 296 18.77 -18.37 20.46
CA VAL A 296 18.70 -18.83 21.86
C VAL A 296 18.19 -20.25 21.95
N ASP A 297 17.00 -20.53 21.41
CA ASP A 297 16.38 -21.85 21.58
C ASP A 297 17.09 -22.92 20.75
N LEU A 298 17.41 -22.61 19.49
CA LEU A 298 18.09 -23.53 18.59
C LEU A 298 19.61 -23.50 18.77
N SER A 299 20.28 -22.42 18.37
CA SER A 299 21.74 -22.41 18.24
C SER A 299 22.47 -22.56 19.57
N ALA A 300 22.04 -21.85 20.62
CA ALA A 300 22.75 -21.84 21.90
C ALA A 300 22.40 -23.04 22.80
N PHE A 301 21.30 -23.74 22.54
CA PHE A 301 20.84 -24.84 23.37
C PHE A 301 20.59 -26.12 22.58
N TYR A 302 19.52 -26.19 21.78
CA TYR A 302 19.08 -27.45 21.17
C TYR A 302 20.12 -28.07 20.23
N LEU A 303 20.62 -27.27 19.28
CA LEU A 303 21.56 -27.74 18.26
C LEU A 303 22.94 -28.02 18.86
N ASP A 304 23.33 -27.31 19.91
CA ASP A 304 24.58 -27.57 20.61
C ASP A 304 24.51 -28.89 21.37
N ALA A 305 23.43 -29.12 22.12
CA ALA A 305 23.18 -30.37 22.86
C ALA A 305 23.00 -31.59 21.94
N LEU A 306 22.55 -31.39 20.70
CA LEU A 306 22.38 -32.48 19.74
C LEU A 306 23.67 -32.94 19.06
N LYS A 307 24.77 -32.17 19.13
CA LYS A 307 26.01 -32.51 18.41
C LYS A 307 26.51 -33.92 18.73
N ASP A 308 26.46 -34.32 20.00
CA ASP A 308 26.88 -35.66 20.41
C ASP A 308 26.03 -36.73 19.69
N ARG A 309 24.71 -36.56 19.63
CA ARG A 309 23.81 -37.52 18.97
C ARG A 309 23.90 -37.52 17.45
N LEU A 310 24.29 -36.40 16.84
CA LEU A 310 24.34 -36.25 15.38
C LEU A 310 25.69 -36.69 14.80
N TYR A 311 26.77 -36.65 15.60
CA TYR A 311 28.13 -36.92 15.13
C TYR A 311 28.74 -38.22 15.66
N THR A 312 28.06 -38.94 16.57
CA THR A 312 28.46 -40.28 17.03
C THR A 312 27.38 -41.30 16.71
#